data_AF-A0A316T8A7-F1
#
_entry.id   AF-A0A316T8A7-F1
#
_cell.length_a   1.000
_cell.length_b   1.000
_cell.length_c   1.000
_cell.angle_alpha   90.00
_cell.angle_beta   90.00
_cell.angle_gamma   90.00
#
_symmetry.space_group_name_H-M   'P 1'
#
loop_
_entity.id
_entity.type
_entity.pdbx_description
1 polymer ?
#
loop_
_entity_poly.entity_id
_entity_poly.type
_entity_poly.pdbx_seq_one_letter_code
_entity_poly.pdbx_strand_id
1 'polypeptide(L)'
;MKNLKTKILSVLLSVAMLASMTATVIPASAANGYSTTITSMETNSLEDATTVDDTTPRFSWAMDSNLIGQKQTAYQIRVTNVETGEEVWNSGKVEDSNSTWVEYP
;
A
#
# COMPACT_ATOMS: atom_id res chain seq x y z
N MET A 1 4.20 -53.38 -38.05
CA MET A 1 4.22 -51.91 -38.32
C MET A 1 2.99 -51.15 -37.84
N LYS A 2 1.76 -51.72 -37.89
CA LYS A 2 0.51 -51.03 -37.48
C LYS A 2 0.52 -50.60 -36.00
N ASN A 3 0.97 -51.47 -35.09
CA ASN A 3 1.01 -51.21 -33.65
C ASN A 3 2.09 -50.19 -33.22
N LEU A 4 3.13 -49.94 -34.04
CA LEU A 4 4.18 -48.97 -33.72
C LEU A 4 3.72 -47.54 -34.04
N LYS A 5 3.01 -47.37 -35.17
CA LYS A 5 2.41 -46.08 -35.56
C LYS A 5 1.34 -45.63 -34.56
N THR A 6 0.51 -46.55 -34.07
CA THR A 6 -0.50 -46.24 -33.04
C THR A 6 0.14 -45.82 -31.72
N LYS A 7 1.21 -46.50 -31.26
CA LYS A 7 1.94 -46.13 -30.03
C LYS A 7 2.61 -44.75 -30.14
N ILE A 8 3.23 -44.43 -31.27
CA ILE A 8 3.83 -43.12 -31.52
C ILE A 8 2.76 -42.02 -31.52
N LEU A 9 1.60 -42.28 -32.13
CA LEU A 9 0.48 -41.34 -32.13
C LEU A 9 -0.09 -41.11 -30.72
N SER A 10 -0.18 -42.17 -29.90
CA SER A 10 -0.63 -42.07 -28.51
C SER A 10 0.34 -41.25 -27.65
N VAL A 11 1.66 -41.43 -27.85
CA VAL A 11 2.69 -40.67 -27.13
C VAL A 11 2.70 -39.20 -27.57
N LEU A 12 2.52 -38.92 -28.86
CA LEU A 12 2.40 -37.54 -29.35
C LEU A 12 1.16 -36.84 -28.78
N LEU A 13 0.04 -37.55 -28.66
CA LEU A 13 -1.19 -36.99 -28.11
C LEU A 13 -1.09 -36.73 -26.60
N SER A 14 -0.46 -37.63 -25.83
CA SER A 14 -0.26 -37.43 -24.39
C SER A 14 0.73 -36.29 -24.08
N VAL A 15 1.77 -36.11 -24.89
CA VAL A 15 2.68 -34.96 -24.78
C VAL A 15 1.95 -33.66 -25.10
N ALA A 16 1.06 -33.64 -26.10
CA ALA A 16 0.25 -32.46 -26.42
C ALA A 16 -0.72 -32.08 -25.29
N MET A 17 -1.30 -33.06 -24.58
CA MET A 17 -2.18 -32.80 -23.43
C MET A 17 -1.45 -32.33 -22.17
N LEU A 18 -0.17 -32.68 -22.01
CA LEU A 18 0.65 -32.17 -20.89
C LEU A 18 1.12 -30.71 -21.14
N ALA A 19 1.27 -30.31 -22.40
CA ALA A 19 1.70 -28.96 -22.77
C ALA A 19 0.61 -27.89 -22.57
N SER A 20 -0.67 -28.26 -22.43
CA SER A 20 -1.79 -27.33 -22.27
C SER A 20 -2.08 -26.93 -20.81
N MET A 21 -1.33 -27.45 -19.83
CA MET A 21 -1.55 -27.15 -18.39
C MET A 21 -0.74 -25.98 -17.84
N THR A 22 -0.04 -25.21 -18.69
CA THR A 22 0.55 -23.92 -18.24
C THR A 22 -0.56 -22.88 -18.15
N ALA A 23 -1.34 -22.93 -17.08
CA ALA A 23 -2.23 -21.84 -16.70
C ALA A 23 -1.37 -20.60 -16.49
N THR A 24 -1.40 -19.68 -17.45
CA THR A 24 -0.83 -18.34 -17.29
C THR A 24 -1.64 -17.65 -16.21
N VAL A 25 -1.08 -17.59 -15.00
CA VAL A 25 -1.51 -16.65 -13.97
C VAL A 25 -1.26 -15.25 -14.52
N ILE A 26 -2.32 -14.60 -15.01
CA ILE A 26 -2.30 -13.19 -15.35
C ILE A 26 -2.40 -12.45 -14.01
N PRO A 27 -1.34 -11.78 -13.51
CA PRO A 27 -1.49 -10.93 -12.35
C PRO A 27 -2.50 -9.83 -12.70
N ALA A 28 -3.53 -9.65 -11.86
CA ALA A 28 -4.40 -8.50 -11.97
C ALA A 28 -3.56 -7.25 -11.67
N SER A 29 -3.29 -6.43 -12.68
CA SER A 29 -2.72 -5.11 -12.46
C SER A 29 -3.82 -4.22 -11.88
N ALA A 30 -3.60 -3.66 -10.68
CA ALA A 30 -4.40 -2.54 -10.22
C ALA A 30 -4.40 -1.45 -11.29
N ALA A 31 -5.57 -0.88 -11.60
CA ALA A 31 -5.67 0.18 -12.59
C ALA A 31 -4.74 1.34 -12.20
N ASN A 32 -3.72 1.59 -13.02
CA ASN A 32 -2.83 2.75 -12.90
C ASN A 32 -3.68 4.00 -13.15
N GLY A 33 -4.18 4.61 -12.08
CA GLY A 33 -5.05 5.78 -12.18
C GLY A 33 -5.57 6.27 -10.85
N TYR A 34 -5.59 5.44 -9.80
CA TYR A 34 -5.96 5.91 -8.47
C TYR A 34 -4.79 6.60 -7.77
N SER A 35 -5.05 7.79 -7.26
CA SER A 35 -4.12 8.58 -6.46
C SER A 35 -4.71 8.77 -5.06
N THR A 36 -3.85 8.77 -4.05
CA THR A 36 -4.20 9.19 -2.69
C THR A 36 -3.03 9.98 -2.13
N THR A 37 -3.30 11.18 -1.64
CA THR A 37 -2.28 12.05 -1.06
C THR A 37 -2.72 12.58 0.29
N ILE A 38 -1.77 12.75 1.20
CA ILE A 38 -1.98 13.46 2.46
C ILE A 38 -1.93 14.96 2.18
N THR A 39 -2.87 15.70 2.75
CA THR A 39 -3.00 17.16 2.61
C THR A 39 -3.31 17.78 3.97
N SER A 40 -3.24 19.12 4.08
CA SER A 40 -3.61 19.89 5.29
C SER A 40 -3.12 19.25 6.58
N MET A 41 -1.80 19.07 6.69
CA MET A 41 -1.18 18.58 7.91
C MET A 41 -1.19 19.69 8.94
N GLU A 42 -1.67 19.39 10.14
CA GLU A 42 -1.77 20.35 11.23
C GLU A 42 -1.13 19.80 12.49
N THR A 43 -0.53 20.70 13.28
CA THR A 43 -0.16 20.45 14.68
C THR A 43 -0.96 21.40 15.56
N ASN A 44 -1.74 20.86 16.50
CA ASN A 44 -2.64 21.63 17.36
C ASN A 44 -3.60 22.57 16.58
N SER A 45 -4.15 22.07 15.47
CA SER A 45 -5.04 22.83 14.55
C SER A 45 -4.38 24.01 13.83
N LEU A 46 -3.06 23.98 13.68
CA LEU A 46 -2.28 24.96 12.92
C LEU A 46 -1.47 24.25 11.83
N GLU A 47 -1.59 24.70 10.58
CA GLU A 47 -0.82 24.15 9.44
C GLU A 47 0.68 24.45 9.58
N ASP A 48 1.05 25.69 9.91
CA ASP A 48 2.43 26.13 10.12
C ASP A 48 2.71 26.44 11.60
N ALA A 49 2.71 25.41 12.44
CA ALA A 49 3.04 25.55 13.86
C ALA A 49 4.54 25.84 14.05
N THR A 50 4.90 27.11 14.25
CA THR A 50 6.29 27.55 14.50
C THR A 50 6.70 27.44 15.97
N THR A 51 5.74 27.31 16.88
CA THR A 51 5.97 27.13 18.31
C THR A 51 4.94 26.15 18.86
N VAL A 52 5.42 25.13 19.57
CA VAL A 52 4.60 24.12 20.24
C VAL A 52 5.12 24.04 21.68
N ASP A 53 4.34 24.55 22.63
CA ASP A 53 4.62 24.52 24.06
C ASP A 53 3.90 23.37 24.78
N ASP A 54 2.94 22.74 24.12
CA ASP A 54 2.28 21.52 24.57
C ASP A 54 3.26 20.34 24.57
N THR A 55 3.31 19.60 25.68
CA THR A 55 4.10 18.37 25.80
C THR A 55 3.51 17.20 25.05
N THR A 56 2.23 17.30 24.68
CA THR A 56 1.42 16.29 23.99
C THR A 56 0.74 16.92 22.76
N PRO A 57 1.52 17.40 21.77
CA PRO A 57 0.93 17.98 20.57
C PRO A 57 0.05 16.97 19.84
N ARG A 58 -0.99 17.49 19.18
CA ARG A 58 -1.95 16.68 18.43
C ARG A 58 -1.79 16.91 16.94
N PHE A 59 -1.66 15.82 16.21
CA PHE A 59 -1.52 15.83 14.76
C PHE A 59 -2.85 15.56 14.09
N SER A 60 -3.11 16.28 13.00
CA SER A 60 -4.24 16.04 12.10
C SER A 60 -3.76 16.10 10.66
N TRP A 61 -4.44 15.37 9.78
CA TRP A 61 -4.22 15.43 8.34
C TRP A 61 -5.50 15.11 7.58
N ALA A 62 -5.59 15.66 6.37
CA ALA A 62 -6.60 15.31 5.39
C ALA A 62 -6.04 14.33 4.36
N MET A 63 -6.95 13.67 3.63
CA MET A 63 -6.60 12.82 2.49
C MET A 63 -7.42 13.25 1.28
N ASP A 64 -6.75 13.39 0.14
CA ASP A 64 -7.39 13.59 -1.15
C ASP A 64 -7.22 12.32 -2.00
N SER A 65 -8.28 11.91 -2.68
CA SER A 65 -8.25 10.76 -3.58
C SER A 65 -9.27 10.90 -4.71
N ASN A 66 -8.89 10.45 -5.89
CA ASN A 66 -9.81 10.34 -7.03
C ASN A 66 -10.62 9.02 -7.04
N LEU A 67 -10.46 8.17 -6.03
CA LEU A 67 -11.22 6.94 -5.88
C LEU A 67 -12.37 7.14 -4.88
N ILE A 68 -13.59 6.90 -5.34
CA ILE A 68 -14.78 6.92 -4.48
C ILE A 68 -14.71 5.75 -3.48
N GLY A 69 -14.98 6.05 -2.21
CA GLY A 69 -14.99 5.05 -1.13
C GLY A 69 -13.60 4.74 -0.55
N GLN A 70 -12.57 5.51 -0.93
CA GLN A 70 -11.26 5.41 -0.33
C GLN A 70 -11.32 5.73 1.18
N LYS A 71 -10.61 4.95 1.99
CA LYS A 71 -10.53 5.13 3.45
C LYS A 71 -9.15 4.76 3.99
N GLN A 72 -8.77 5.37 5.11
CA GLN A 72 -7.59 4.98 5.87
C GLN A 72 -7.87 3.72 6.70
N THR A 73 -6.90 2.82 6.76
CA THR A 73 -6.92 1.65 7.67
C THR A 73 -5.79 1.68 8.68
N ALA A 74 -4.74 2.46 8.41
CA ALA A 74 -3.59 2.61 9.27
C ALA A 74 -2.89 3.94 8.98
N TYR A 75 -2.09 4.42 9.94
CA TYR A 75 -1.21 5.58 9.78
C TYR A 75 0.21 5.30 10.32
N GLN A 76 1.15 6.17 9.94
CA GLN A 76 2.48 6.24 10.54
C GLN A 76 2.94 7.70 10.57
N ILE A 77 3.31 8.18 11.76
CA ILE A 77 3.85 9.53 11.97
C ILE A 77 5.34 9.39 12.24
N ARG A 78 6.14 10.18 11.52
CA ARG A 78 7.58 10.34 11.74
C ARG A 78 7.87 11.78 12.07
N VAL A 79 8.52 11.99 13.21
CA VAL A 79 9.00 13.29 13.65
C VAL A 79 10.52 13.27 13.53
N THR A 80 11.05 14.19 12.74
CA THR A 80 12.48 14.32 12.48
C THR A 80 12.95 15.70 12.83
N ASN A 81 14.18 15.81 13.33
CA ASN A 81 14.86 17.10 13.41
C ASN A 81 15.19 17.56 11.99
N VAL A 82 14.67 18.72 11.58
CA VAL A 82 14.84 19.23 10.21
C VAL A 82 16.30 19.60 9.89
N GLU A 83 17.10 19.99 10.88
CA GLU A 83 18.48 20.39 10.70
C GLU A 83 19.42 19.19 10.59
N THR A 84 19.24 18.19 11.47
CA THR A 84 20.12 17.01 11.52
C THR A 84 19.60 15.83 10.69
N GLY A 85 18.31 15.82 10.35
CA GLY A 85 17.63 14.69 9.72
C GLY A 85 17.39 13.49 10.65
N GLU A 86 17.74 13.61 11.93
CA GLU A 86 17.60 12.53 12.91
C GLU A 86 16.12 12.28 13.24
N GLU A 87 15.74 11.01 13.31
CA GLU A 87 14.41 10.60 13.76
C GLU A 87 14.30 10.80 15.27
N VAL A 88 13.41 11.72 15.68
CA VAL A 88 13.10 12.00 17.09
C VAL A 88 12.10 10.99 17.61
N TRP A 89 11.10 10.66 16.78
CA TRP A 89 10.06 9.71 17.13
C TRP A 89 9.39 9.13 15.88
N ASN A 90 8.91 7.90 16.02
CA ASN A 90 8.19 7.18 14.98
C ASN A 90 7.10 6.32 15.63
N SER A 91 5.84 6.54 15.25
CA SER A 91 4.72 5.74 15.78
C SER A 91 4.77 4.28 15.34
N GLY A 92 5.56 3.95 14.31
CA GLY A 92 5.38 2.74 13.52
C GLY A 92 4.05 2.75 12.78
N LYS A 93 3.70 1.61 12.17
CA LYS A 93 2.37 1.43 11.58
C LYS A 93 1.35 1.21 12.70
N VAL A 94 0.40 2.12 12.82
CA VAL A 94 -0.73 2.02 13.76
C VAL A 94 -1.98 1.66 12.97
N GLU A 95 -2.60 0.52 13.28
CA GLU A 95 -3.85 0.07 12.65
C GLU A 95 -5.05 0.85 13.23
N ASP A 96 -5.24 2.09 12.76
CA ASP A 96 -6.34 2.98 13.13
C ASP A 96 -6.75 3.85 11.92
N SER A 97 -8.05 4.12 11.83
CA SER A 97 -8.65 5.01 10.83
C SER A 97 -8.68 6.48 11.22
N ASN A 98 -8.33 6.83 12.46
CA ASN A 98 -8.26 8.22 12.92
C ASN A 98 -7.20 9.03 12.14
N SER A 99 -7.58 10.23 11.73
CA SER A 99 -6.71 11.19 11.03
C SER A 99 -6.78 12.60 11.62
N THR A 100 -7.46 12.75 12.75
CA THR A 100 -7.64 14.03 13.44
C THR A 100 -7.33 13.84 14.91
N TRP A 101 -6.66 14.81 15.52
CA TRP A 101 -6.37 14.83 16.95
C TRP A 101 -5.60 13.59 17.46
N VAL A 102 -4.65 13.10 16.66
CA VAL A 102 -3.77 11.99 17.07
C VAL A 102 -2.69 12.55 17.98
N GLU A 103 -2.67 12.13 19.24
CA GLU A 103 -1.73 12.60 20.25
C GLU A 103 -0.31 12.06 20.03
N TYR A 104 0.67 12.94 20.21
CA TYR A 104 2.05 12.54 20.45
C TYR A 104 2.15 11.87 21.84
N PRO A 105 2.88 10.74 21.96
CA PRO A 105 2.91 9.92 23.17
C PRO A 105 3.65 10.54 24.37
#